data_AF-A0A6G6XB66-F1
#
_entry.id   AF-A0A6G6XB66-F1
#
_cell.length_a   1.000
_cell.length_b   1.000
_cell.length_c   1.000
_cell.angle_alpha   90.00
_cell.angle_beta   90.00
_cell.angle_gamma   90.00
#
_symmetry.space_group_name_H-M   'P 1'
#
loop_
_entity.id
_entity.type
_entity.pdbx_description
1 polymer ?
#
loop_
_entity_poly.entity_id
_entity_poly.type
_entity_poly.pdbx_seq_one_letter_code
_entity_poly.pdbx_strand_id
1 'polypeptide(L)'
;MPAKHAIPDDVWNHYADRYELGLMHACEIADRLGVSQQVVAREFRKMGAKKGSRVHQTVADLEAFFERRERREYMRGLSEVERRRERQALVDEAIERMMTSIMAADRLGDLTLADERIARTADAFGVKITRGKKARSKS
;
A
#
# COMPACT_ATOMS: atom_id res chain seq x y z
N MET A 1 -36.43 -25.30 -27.42
CA MET A 1 -36.23 -25.37 -25.97
C MET A 1 -35.31 -26.55 -25.68
N PRO A 2 -34.02 -26.34 -25.36
CA PRO A 2 -33.11 -27.45 -25.11
C PRO A 2 -33.57 -28.26 -23.88
N ALA A 3 -33.53 -29.58 -23.99
CA ALA A 3 -33.99 -30.50 -22.97
C ALA A 3 -33.12 -30.42 -21.70
N LYS A 4 -33.73 -30.71 -20.54
CA LYS A 4 -33.12 -30.75 -19.20
C LYS A 4 -31.81 -31.55 -19.05
N HIS A 5 -31.37 -32.26 -20.10
CA HIS A 5 -30.16 -33.08 -20.13
C HIS A 5 -28.94 -32.37 -20.70
N ALA A 6 -29.01 -31.06 -21.00
CA ALA A 6 -27.93 -30.33 -21.65
C ALA A 6 -26.99 -29.57 -20.70
N ILE A 7 -27.39 -29.30 -19.45
CA ILE A 7 -26.58 -28.50 -18.52
C ILE A 7 -25.86 -29.45 -17.55
N PRO A 8 -24.52 -29.48 -17.58
CA PRO A 8 -23.71 -30.30 -16.67
C PRO A 8 -23.89 -29.93 -15.18
N ASP A 9 -23.71 -30.91 -14.29
CA ASP A 9 -23.87 -30.72 -12.85
C ASP A 9 -22.87 -29.71 -12.27
N ASP A 10 -21.65 -29.63 -12.80
CA ASP A 10 -20.64 -28.63 -12.41
C ASP A 10 -21.10 -27.20 -12.70
N VAL A 11 -21.84 -27.01 -13.80
CA VAL A 11 -22.44 -25.71 -14.13
C VAL A 11 -23.54 -25.36 -13.14
N TRP A 12 -24.38 -26.33 -12.76
CA TRP A 12 -25.39 -26.12 -11.71
C TRP A 12 -24.76 -25.79 -10.35
N ASN A 13 -23.71 -26.50 -9.98
CA ASN A 13 -22.93 -26.24 -8.75
C ASN A 13 -22.34 -24.83 -8.76
N HIS A 14 -21.74 -24.40 -9.88
CA HIS A 14 -21.20 -23.05 -10.03
C HIS A 14 -22.25 -21.95 -9.80
N TYR A 15 -23.45 -22.11 -10.37
CA TYR A 15 -24.51 -21.11 -10.19
C TYR A 15 -25.19 -21.21 -8.82
N ALA A 16 -25.28 -22.41 -8.24
CA ALA A 16 -25.74 -22.59 -6.88
C ALA A 16 -24.82 -21.86 -5.89
N ASP A 17 -23.50 -22.00 -6.03
CA ASP A 17 -22.52 -21.26 -5.22
C ASP A 17 -22.76 -19.75 -5.28
N ARG A 18 -22.89 -19.19 -6.49
CA ARG A 18 -23.12 -17.75 -6.66
C ARG A 18 -24.47 -17.29 -6.10
N TYR A 19 -25.49 -18.14 -6.19
CA TYR A 19 -26.81 -17.87 -5.62
C TYR A 19 -26.78 -17.89 -4.09
N GLU A 20 -26.09 -18.85 -3.48
CA GLU A 20 -25.90 -18.95 -2.03
C GLU A 20 -25.03 -17.83 -1.47
N LEU A 21 -24.05 -17.35 -2.24
CA LEU A 21 -23.28 -16.15 -1.92
C LEU A 21 -24.08 -14.85 -2.12
N GLY A 22 -25.30 -14.93 -2.67
CA GLY A 22 -26.14 -13.77 -2.96
C GLY A 22 -25.67 -12.92 -4.15
N LEU A 23 -24.68 -13.39 -4.91
CA LEU A 23 -24.08 -12.68 -6.05
C LEU A 23 -24.96 -12.69 -7.31
N MET A 24 -25.91 -13.61 -7.39
CA MET A 24 -26.80 -13.74 -8.54
C MET A 24 -28.24 -14.08 -8.12
N HIS A 25 -29.20 -13.59 -8.90
CA HIS A 25 -30.60 -13.94 -8.80
C HIS A 25 -30.98 -15.09 -9.73
N ALA A 26 -32.03 -15.83 -9.38
CA ALA A 26 -32.51 -16.96 -10.17
C ALA A 26 -32.95 -16.56 -11.59
N CYS A 27 -33.41 -15.32 -11.81
CA CYS A 27 -33.72 -14.79 -13.15
C CYS A 27 -32.45 -14.62 -13.99
N GLU A 28 -31.40 -14.00 -13.45
CA GLU A 28 -30.13 -13.81 -14.15
C GLU A 28 -29.45 -15.14 -14.51
N ILE A 29 -29.57 -16.13 -13.63
CA ILE A 29 -29.08 -17.49 -13.86
C ILE A 29 -29.88 -18.17 -14.97
N ALA A 30 -31.21 -18.00 -14.97
CA ALA A 30 -32.09 -18.55 -15.99
C ALA A 30 -31.75 -17.99 -17.38
N ASP A 31 -31.54 -16.68 -17.48
CA ASP A 31 -31.16 -15.99 -18.72
C ASP A 31 -29.81 -16.52 -19.25
N ARG A 32 -28.80 -16.69 -18.37
CA ARG A 32 -27.48 -17.20 -18.77
C ARG A 32 -27.48 -18.65 -19.21
N LEU A 33 -28.34 -19.47 -18.61
CA LEU A 33 -28.46 -20.88 -18.92
C LEU A 33 -29.45 -21.16 -20.07
N GLY A 34 -30.16 -20.14 -20.54
CA GLY A 34 -31.20 -20.28 -21.58
C GLY A 34 -32.37 -21.17 -21.13
N VAL A 35 -32.69 -21.14 -19.84
CA VAL A 35 -33.80 -21.92 -19.23
C VAL A 35 -34.79 -21.00 -18.55
N SER A 36 -35.95 -21.53 -18.13
CA SER A 36 -36.89 -20.73 -17.33
C SER A 36 -36.46 -20.65 -15.86
N GLN A 37 -36.84 -19.58 -15.19
CA GLN A 37 -36.60 -19.41 -13.75
C GLN A 37 -37.20 -20.55 -12.91
N GLN A 38 -38.30 -21.16 -13.35
CA GLN A 38 -38.89 -22.32 -12.69
C GLN A 38 -37.97 -23.55 -12.72
N VAL A 39 -37.19 -23.74 -13.80
CA VAL A 39 -36.19 -24.81 -13.89
C VAL A 39 -35.08 -24.58 -12.88
N VAL A 40 -34.55 -23.36 -12.80
CA VAL A 40 -33.52 -22.98 -11.83
C VAL A 40 -34.03 -23.18 -10.39
N ALA A 41 -35.23 -22.70 -10.07
CA ALA A 41 -35.83 -22.85 -8.75
C ALA A 41 -36.04 -24.32 -8.38
N ARG A 42 -36.42 -25.16 -9.34
CA ARG A 42 -36.56 -26.61 -9.13
C ARG A 42 -35.21 -27.25 -8.82
N GLU A 43 -34.15 -26.94 -9.57
CA GLU A 43 -32.85 -27.55 -9.29
C GLU A 43 -32.22 -27.06 -8.01
N PHE A 44 -32.26 -25.77 -7.72
CA PHE A 44 -31.73 -25.27 -6.45
C PHE A 44 -32.47 -25.86 -5.25
N ARG A 45 -33.77 -26.13 -5.37
CA ARG A 45 -34.51 -26.86 -4.34
C ARG A 45 -34.01 -28.30 -4.17
N LYS A 46 -33.68 -29.02 -5.25
CA LYS A 46 -33.12 -30.38 -5.15
C LYS A 46 -31.72 -30.36 -4.52
N MET A 47 -30.93 -29.35 -4.83
CA MET A 47 -29.58 -29.16 -4.30
C MET A 47 -29.56 -28.59 -2.88
N GLY A 48 -30.71 -28.15 -2.35
CA GLY A 48 -30.80 -27.49 -1.04
C GLY A 48 -30.28 -26.04 -1.02
N ALA A 49 -29.98 -25.45 -2.18
CA ALA A 49 -29.41 -24.13 -2.31
C ALA A 49 -30.41 -23.04 -1.91
N LYS A 50 -29.99 -22.14 -1.00
CA LYS A 50 -30.79 -21.02 -0.49
C LYS A 50 -30.10 -19.71 -0.79
N LYS A 51 -30.85 -18.73 -1.30
CA LYS A 51 -30.26 -17.44 -1.67
C LYS A 51 -29.60 -16.78 -0.47
N GLY A 52 -28.35 -16.38 -0.63
CA GLY A 52 -27.63 -15.62 0.39
C GLY A 52 -27.32 -16.39 1.67
N SER A 53 -27.50 -17.71 1.72
CA SER A 53 -27.21 -18.54 2.90
C SER A 53 -25.74 -18.44 3.35
N ARG A 54 -24.84 -18.12 2.43
CA ARG A 54 -23.39 -18.04 2.64
C ARG A 54 -22.83 -16.61 2.57
N VAL A 55 -23.69 -15.59 2.55
CA VAL A 55 -23.25 -14.17 2.54
C VAL A 55 -22.33 -13.86 3.73
N HIS A 56 -22.61 -14.45 4.90
CA HIS A 56 -21.78 -14.29 6.09
C HIS A 56 -20.33 -14.77 5.88
N GLN A 57 -20.11 -15.80 5.05
CA GLN A 57 -18.77 -16.30 4.73
C GLN A 57 -18.00 -15.28 3.91
N THR A 58 -18.64 -14.69 2.89
CA THR A 58 -18.01 -13.63 2.08
C THR A 58 -17.70 -12.37 2.89
N VAL A 59 -18.56 -12.02 3.86
CA VAL A 59 -18.29 -10.88 4.76
C VAL A 59 -17.07 -11.18 5.62
N ALA A 60 -17.00 -12.35 6.25
CA ALA A 60 -15.85 -12.76 7.07
C ALA A 60 -14.54 -12.80 6.26
N ASP A 61 -14.58 -13.31 5.02
CA ASP A 61 -13.42 -13.33 4.13
C ASP A 61 -12.93 -11.92 3.76
N LEU A 62 -13.86 -10.99 3.51
CA LEU A 62 -13.55 -9.60 3.24
C LEU A 62 -12.97 -8.89 4.47
N GLU A 63 -13.56 -9.09 5.64
CA GLU A 63 -13.05 -8.56 6.92
C GLU A 63 -11.62 -9.04 7.17
N ALA A 64 -11.36 -10.34 7.02
CA ALA A 64 -10.02 -10.92 7.17
C ALA A 64 -9.04 -10.40 6.10
N PHE A 65 -9.51 -10.07 4.90
CA PHE A 65 -8.68 -9.45 3.87
C PHE A 65 -8.29 -8.02 4.25
N PHE A 66 -9.25 -7.20 4.70
CA PHE A 66 -8.99 -5.82 5.12
C PHE A 66 -8.08 -5.77 6.35
N GLU A 67 -8.31 -6.62 7.35
CA GLU A 67 -7.46 -6.69 8.55
C GLU A 67 -6.00 -7.02 8.19
N ARG A 68 -5.78 -7.98 7.27
CA ARG A 68 -4.43 -8.30 6.77
C ARG A 68 -3.80 -7.18 5.97
N ARG A 69 -4.60 -6.33 5.31
CA ARG A 69 -4.09 -5.16 4.57
C ARG A 69 -3.66 -4.07 5.54
N GLU A 70 -4.49 -3.73 6.51
CA GLU A 70 -4.20 -2.71 7.52
C GLU A 70 -2.96 -3.06 8.34
N ARG A 71 -2.81 -4.33 8.77
CA ARG A 71 -1.60 -4.78 9.47
C ARG A 71 -0.33 -4.56 8.63
N ARG A 72 -0.39 -4.82 7.32
CA ARG A 72 0.77 -4.59 6.43
C ARG A 72 1.09 -3.11 6.26
N GLU A 73 0.08 -2.27 6.13
CA GLU A 73 0.25 -0.82 6.03
C GLU A 73 0.82 -0.24 7.32
N TYR A 74 0.31 -0.66 8.48
CA TYR A 74 0.83 -0.27 9.79
C TYR A 74 2.32 -0.65 9.97
N MET A 75 2.69 -1.89 9.64
CA MET A 75 4.09 -2.34 9.71
C MET A 75 5.02 -1.56 8.77
N ARG A 76 4.54 -1.19 7.58
CA ARG A 76 5.30 -0.31 6.67
C ARG A 76 5.48 1.09 7.26
N GLY A 77 4.43 1.65 7.86
CA GLY A 77 4.49 2.94 8.52
C GLY A 77 5.50 2.98 9.67
N LEU A 78 5.56 1.94 10.50
CA LEU A 78 6.58 1.82 11.55
C LEU A 78 8.00 1.82 10.98
N SER A 79 8.25 1.03 9.93
CA SER A 79 9.55 0.99 9.24
C SER A 79 9.95 2.34 8.62
N GLU A 80 8.99 3.13 8.16
CA GLU A 80 9.27 4.49 7.65
C GLU A 80 9.61 5.47 8.77
N VAL A 81 8.93 5.38 9.92
CA VAL A 81 9.24 6.21 11.09
C VAL A 81 10.64 5.92 11.61
N GLU A 82 11.04 4.66 11.69
CA GLU A 82 12.39 4.25 12.10
C GLU A 82 13.46 4.77 11.14
N ARG A 83 13.28 4.55 9.82
CA ARG A 83 14.19 5.08 8.80
C ARG A 83 14.27 6.60 8.83
N ARG A 84 13.18 7.29 9.13
CA ARG A 84 13.17 8.76 9.29
C ARG A 84 13.97 9.19 10.51
N ARG A 85 13.86 8.47 11.65
CA ARG A 85 14.66 8.74 12.85
C ARG A 85 16.15 8.54 12.61
N GLU A 86 16.53 7.45 11.94
CA GLU A 86 17.94 7.19 11.58
C GLU A 86 18.51 8.30 10.68
N ARG A 87 17.75 8.69 9.65
CA ARG A 87 18.15 9.81 8.79
C ARG A 87 18.28 11.12 9.57
N GLN A 88 17.35 11.40 10.48
CA GLN A 88 17.41 12.60 11.30
C GLN A 88 18.65 12.60 12.19
N ALA A 89 19.01 11.46 12.80
CA ALA A 89 20.21 11.35 13.63
C ALA A 89 21.50 11.64 12.82
N LEU A 90 21.59 11.14 11.58
CA LEU A 90 22.73 11.43 10.69
C LEU A 90 22.80 12.91 10.30
N VAL A 91 21.65 13.54 10.09
CA VAL A 91 21.51 14.97 9.80
C VAL A 91 21.98 15.80 10.99
N ASP A 92 21.52 15.47 12.19
CA ASP A 92 21.87 16.18 13.42
C ASP A 92 23.38 16.06 13.69
N GLU A 93 23.97 14.86 13.53
CA GLU A 93 25.41 14.64 13.67
C GLU A 93 26.23 15.45 12.64
N ALA A 94 25.78 15.53 11.39
CA ALA A 94 26.44 16.31 10.35
C ALA A 94 26.42 17.82 10.67
N ILE A 95 25.33 18.31 11.26
CA ILE A 95 25.20 19.70 11.72
C ILE A 95 26.11 19.97 12.91
N GLU A 96 26.13 19.10 13.92
CA GLU A 96 27.01 19.24 15.08
C GLU A 96 28.49 19.31 14.68
N ARG A 97 28.92 18.41 13.77
CA ARG A 97 30.29 18.39 13.26
C ARG A 97 30.64 19.65 12.46
N MET A 98 29.68 20.20 11.72
CA MET A 98 29.86 21.47 10.99
C MET A 98 29.98 22.64 11.96
N MET A 99 29.07 22.77 12.93
CA MET A 99 29.11 23.83 13.95
C MET A 99 30.40 23.78 14.76
N THR A 100 30.84 22.59 15.18
CA THR A 100 32.12 22.39 15.87
C THR A 100 33.29 22.92 15.05
N SER A 101 33.30 22.64 13.74
CA SER A 101 34.35 23.12 12.83
C SER A 101 34.32 24.64 12.68
N ILE A 102 33.13 25.25 12.61
CA ILE A 102 32.97 26.70 12.54
C ILE A 102 33.48 27.36 13.82
N MET A 103 33.09 26.84 14.99
CA MET A 103 33.54 27.39 16.28
C MET A 103 35.06 27.27 16.47
N ALA A 104 35.67 26.17 16.01
CA ALA A 104 37.12 26.01 16.05
C ALA A 104 37.84 27.01 15.13
N ALA A 105 37.31 27.21 13.92
CA ALA A 105 37.83 28.16 12.94
C ALA A 105 37.70 29.63 13.42
N ASP A 106 36.57 29.96 14.06
CA ASP A 106 36.32 31.26 14.68
C ASP A 106 37.31 31.56 15.82
N ARG A 107 37.56 30.58 16.70
CA ARG A 107 38.58 30.70 17.76
C ARG A 107 40.00 30.96 17.23
N LEU A 108 40.30 30.48 16.02
CA LEU A 108 41.59 30.69 15.35
C LEU A 108 41.62 31.98 14.51
N GLY A 109 40.50 32.70 14.41
CA GLY A 109 40.37 33.91 13.60
C GLY A 109 40.37 33.66 12.09
N ASP A 110 40.22 32.42 11.65
CA ASP A 110 40.23 32.04 10.22
C ASP A 110 39.10 31.04 9.92
N LEU A 111 37.96 31.57 9.49
CA LEU A 111 36.78 30.79 9.11
C LEU A 111 36.98 29.89 7.88
N THR A 112 38.03 30.12 7.08
CA THR A 112 38.29 29.29 5.89
C THR A 112 38.67 27.86 6.26
N LEU A 113 39.11 27.63 7.51
CA LEU A 113 39.39 26.31 8.06
C LEU A 113 38.12 25.43 8.18
N ALA A 114 36.93 26.03 8.20
CA ALA A 114 35.66 25.30 8.23
C ALA A 114 35.10 24.95 6.84
N ASP A 115 35.63 25.55 5.75
CA ASP A 115 35.07 25.44 4.39
C ASP A 115 34.89 23.99 3.94
N GLU A 116 35.87 23.12 4.22
CA GLU A 116 35.83 21.71 3.80
C GLU A 116 34.73 20.93 4.55
N ARG A 117 34.42 21.32 5.79
CA ARG A 117 33.36 20.68 6.57
C ARG A 117 31.99 21.19 6.15
N ILE A 118 31.86 22.49 5.92
CA ILE A 118 30.63 23.12 5.42
C ILE A 118 30.28 22.56 4.03
N ALA A 119 31.27 22.40 3.13
CA ALA A 119 31.07 21.80 1.82
C ALA A 119 30.58 20.34 1.90
N ARG A 120 31.21 19.52 2.74
CA ARG A 120 30.79 18.12 2.95
C ARG A 120 29.37 18.01 3.52
N THR A 121 29.02 18.89 4.45
CA THR A 121 27.67 18.93 5.01
C THR A 121 26.65 19.39 3.95
N ALA A 122 26.96 20.40 3.16
CA ALA A 122 26.07 20.85 2.09
C ALA A 122 25.88 19.80 0.98
N ASP A 123 26.93 19.07 0.60
CA ASP A 123 26.81 17.95 -0.33
C ASP A 123 25.90 16.84 0.24
N ALA A 124 26.01 16.54 1.54
CA ALA A 124 25.12 15.58 2.21
C ALA A 124 23.64 16.02 2.22
N PHE A 125 23.37 17.33 2.18
CA PHE A 125 22.03 17.90 2.06
C PHE A 125 21.61 18.23 0.62
N GLY A 126 22.46 17.98 -0.39
CA GLY A 126 22.21 18.34 -1.78
C GLY A 126 22.21 19.85 -2.07
N VAL A 127 22.82 20.66 -1.20
CA VAL A 127 22.93 22.11 -1.32
C VAL A 127 24.23 22.46 -2.04
N LYS A 128 24.15 23.19 -3.15
CA LYS A 128 25.35 23.71 -3.84
C LYS A 128 25.86 24.96 -3.15
N ILE A 129 27.03 24.90 -2.53
CA ILE A 129 27.71 26.10 -2.01
C ILE A 129 28.45 26.78 -3.15
N THR A 130 28.02 27.99 -3.50
CA THR A 130 28.82 28.88 -4.35
C THR A 130 29.84 29.59 -3.47
N ARG A 131 31.14 29.31 -3.67
CA ARG A 131 32.21 30.05 -2.98
C ARG A 131 32.13 31.53 -3.40
N GLY A 132 31.78 32.40 -2.45
CA GLY A 132 31.86 33.84 -2.62
C GLY A 132 33.30 34.24 -2.94
N LYS A 133 33.48 35.03 -4.00
CA LYS A 133 34.78 35.57 -4.42
C LYS A 133 35.49 36.22 -3.21
N LYS A 134 36.74 35.81 -2.96
CA LYS A 134 37.67 36.52 -2.07
C LYS A 134 37.63 38.01 -2.41
N ALA A 135 37.17 38.84 -1.48
CA ALA A 135 37.40 40.27 -1.53
C ALA A 135 38.92 40.47 -1.43
N ARG A 136 39.59 40.71 -2.56
CA ARG A 136 40.96 41.22 -2.58
C ARG A 136 40.94 42.56 -1.85
N SER A 137 41.48 42.61 -0.65
CA SER A 137 41.94 43.84 -0.03
C SER A 137 42.98 44.45 -0.98
N LYS A 138 42.67 45.62 -1.54
CA LYS A 138 43.67 46.47 -2.18
C LYS A 138 44.37 47.24 -1.07
N SER A 139 45.66 46.99 -0.91
CA SER A 139 46.62 47.93 -0.30
C SER A 139 46.79 49.16 -1.18
#